data_AF-A0A3D5VCE3-F1
#
_entry.id   AF-A0A3D5VCE3-F1
#
_cell.length_a   1.000
_cell.length_b   1.000
_cell.length_c   1.000
_cell.angle_alpha   90.00
_cell.angle_beta   90.00
_cell.angle_gamma   90.00
#
_symmetry.space_group_name_H-M   'P 1'
#
loop_
_entity.id
_entity.type
_entity.pdbx_description
1 polymer ?
#
loop_
_entity_poly.entity_id
_entity_poly.type
_entity_poly.pdbx_seq_one_letter_code
_entity_poly.pdbx_strand_id
1 'polypeptide(L)'
;YDYLLAFHRWHFPYEISFLIASVINFIPTYRSQFLTIKENLYLRGIYFRKLTLFQRFRAVSQLIFPVLSRALLQVKDRAIALELRGFRLYKNRTFIYEHKLAVWDWLIQLFCLLLLVFIVKGQIL
;
A
#
# COMPACT_ATOMS: atom_id res chain seq x y z
N TYR A 1 -5.67 -9.02 1.83
CA TYR A 1 -5.31 -9.12 3.26
C TYR A 1 -3.97 -9.83 3.45
N ASP A 2 -3.43 -10.44 2.39
CA ASP A 2 -2.27 -11.33 2.44
C ASP A 2 -0.95 -10.62 2.74
N TYR A 3 -0.82 -9.35 2.35
CA TYR A 3 0.38 -8.54 2.60
C TYR A 3 0.56 -8.15 4.08
N LEU A 4 -0.54 -7.99 4.84
CA LEU A 4 -0.49 -7.69 6.29
C LEU A 4 0.17 -8.83 7.07
N LEU A 5 -0.15 -10.06 6.67
CA LEU A 5 0.36 -11.29 7.29
C LEU A 5 1.81 -11.55 6.91
N ALA A 6 2.20 -11.22 5.68
CA ALA A 6 3.59 -11.30 5.23
C ALA A 6 4.53 -10.39 6.05
N PHE A 7 4.12 -9.14 6.32
CA PHE A 7 4.93 -8.23 7.15
C PHE A 7 4.93 -8.59 8.64
N HIS A 8 3.85 -9.17 9.17
CA HIS A 8 3.81 -9.62 10.56
C HIS A 8 4.75 -10.82 10.83
N ARG A 9 4.90 -11.74 9.86
CA ARG A 9 5.88 -12.85 9.95
C ARG A 9 7.33 -12.38 10.07
N TRP A 10 7.63 -11.14 9.68
CA TRP A 10 8.97 -10.54 9.79
C TRP A 10 9.30 -9.94 11.17
N HIS A 11 8.52 -10.24 12.22
CA HIS A 11 8.79 -9.83 13.60
C HIS A 11 8.73 -8.30 13.86
N PHE A 12 8.28 -7.50 12.90
CA PHE A 12 8.03 -6.06 13.13
C PHE A 12 6.81 -5.83 14.03
N PRO A 13 6.83 -4.79 14.89
CA PRO A 13 5.67 -4.42 15.70
C PRO A 13 4.46 -4.18 14.81
N TYR A 14 3.30 -4.68 15.26
CA TYR A 14 2.07 -4.75 14.48
C TYR A 14 1.63 -3.40 13.91
N GLU A 15 1.88 -2.29 14.61
CA GLU A 15 1.54 -0.95 14.14
C GLU A 15 2.25 -0.59 12.84
N ILE A 16 3.52 -1.00 12.68
CA ILE A 16 4.31 -0.72 11.49
C ILE A 16 3.83 -1.57 10.32
N SER A 17 3.60 -2.87 10.54
CA SER A 17 3.07 -3.77 9.51
C SER A 17 1.68 -3.34 9.03
N PHE A 18 0.83 -2.87 9.95
CA PHE A 18 -0.46 -2.27 9.63
C PHE A 18 -0.30 -1.00 8.80
N LEU A 19 0.60 -0.09 9.20
CA LEU A 19 0.83 1.17 8.50
C LEU A 19 1.29 0.92 7.06
N ILE A 20 2.26 0.02 6.86
CA ILE A 20 2.79 -0.33 5.54
C ILE A 20 1.68 -0.89 4.64
N ALA A 21 0.91 -1.87 5.12
CA ALA A 21 -0.15 -2.44 4.33
C ALA A 21 -1.29 -1.45 4.05
N SER A 22 -1.59 -0.56 5.01
CA SER A 22 -2.56 0.52 4.82
C SER A 22 -2.11 1.46 3.70
N VAL A 23 -0.82 1.83 3.66
CA VAL A 23 -0.24 2.65 2.58
C VAL A 23 -0.40 1.96 1.22
N ILE A 24 -0.08 0.67 1.12
CA ILE A 24 -0.21 -0.10 -0.13
C ILE A 24 -1.66 -0.10 -0.63
N ASN A 25 -2.64 -0.27 0.27
CA ASN A 25 -4.06 -0.24 -0.10
C ASN A 25 -4.53 1.16 -0.55
N PHE A 26 -3.86 2.23 -0.11
CA PHE A 26 -4.26 3.60 -0.46
C PHE A 26 -3.73 4.06 -1.82
N ILE A 27 -2.67 3.44 -2.35
CA ILE A 27 -2.12 3.76 -3.67
C ILE A 27 -3.20 3.76 -4.78
N PRO A 28 -4.02 2.70 -4.97
CA PRO A 28 -5.03 2.69 -6.03
C PRO A 28 -6.11 3.77 -5.81
N THR A 29 -6.52 4.02 -4.56
CA THR A 29 -7.51 5.04 -4.22
C THR A 29 -7.00 6.46 -4.49
N TYR A 30 -5.76 6.77 -4.13
CA TYR A 30 -5.19 8.09 -4.41
C TYR A 30 -4.92 8.30 -5.89
N ARG A 31 -4.59 7.23 -6.63
CA ARG A 31 -4.43 7.31 -8.08
C ARG A 31 -5.71 7.76 -8.78
N SER A 32 -6.87 7.20 -8.42
CA SER A 32 -8.14 7.62 -9.03
C SER A 32 -8.48 9.07 -8.68
N GLN A 33 -8.29 9.47 -7.42
CA GLN A 33 -8.50 10.86 -6.97
C GLN A 33 -7.61 11.86 -7.71
N PHE A 34 -6.34 11.51 -7.90
CA PHE A 34 -5.41 12.33 -8.67
C PHE A 34 -5.87 12.48 -10.13
N LEU A 35 -6.31 11.40 -10.76
CA LEU A 35 -6.82 11.44 -12.14
C LEU A 35 -8.06 12.33 -12.26
N THR A 36 -9.01 12.23 -11.33
CA THR A 36 -10.21 13.08 -11.29
C THR A 36 -9.86 14.55 -11.11
N ILE A 37 -8.93 14.89 -10.20
CA ILE A 37 -8.52 16.28 -9.99
C ILE A 37 -7.78 16.82 -11.23
N LYS A 38 -6.91 16.01 -11.84
CA LYS A 38 -6.22 16.36 -13.09
C LYS A 38 -7.23 16.62 -14.22
N GLU A 39 -8.25 15.78 -14.35
CA GLU A 39 -9.32 15.95 -15.35
C GLU A 39 -10.14 17.22 -15.10
N ASN A 40 -10.49 17.52 -13.84
CA ASN A 40 -11.15 18.77 -13.48
C ASN A 40 -10.31 20.01 -13.84
N LEU A 41 -8.99 19.95 -13.67
CA LEU A 41 -8.09 21.03 -14.09
C LEU A 41 -8.01 21.14 -15.62
N TYR A 42 -8.08 20.00 -16.32
CA TYR A 42 -8.15 19.98 -17.78
C TYR A 42 -9.44 20.64 -18.30
N LEU A 43 -10.60 20.37 -17.67
CA LEU A 43 -11.88 21.04 -17.98
C LEU A 43 -11.84 22.56 -17.70
N ARG A 44 -11.05 22.99 -16.72
CA ARG A 44 -10.78 24.41 -16.43
C ARG A 44 -9.80 25.06 -17.42
N GLY A 45 -9.41 24.36 -18.49
CA GLY A 45 -8.53 24.88 -19.55
C GLY A 45 -7.03 24.82 -19.24
N ILE A 46 -6.62 24.13 -18.18
CA ILE A 46 -5.19 23.98 -17.82
C ILE A 46 -4.62 22.78 -18.59
N TYR A 47 -4.19 23.02 -19.83
CA TYR A 47 -3.60 22.01 -20.70
C TYR A 47 -2.11 21.82 -20.43
N PHE A 48 -1.72 20.90 -19.53
CA PHE A 48 -0.31 20.62 -19.14
C PHE A 48 0.71 20.53 -20.29
N ARG A 49 0.27 20.22 -21.52
CA ARG A 49 1.10 20.14 -22.73
C ARG A 49 1.46 21.50 -23.36
N LYS A 50 0.70 22.57 -23.10
CA LYS A 50 0.90 23.91 -23.66
C LYS A 50 1.44 24.94 -22.64
N LEU A 51 1.72 24.56 -21.39
CA LEU A 51 2.20 25.51 -20.36
C LEU A 51 3.70 25.76 -20.47
N THR A 52 4.08 27.04 -20.31
CA THR A 52 5.45 27.46 -20.01
C THR A 52 5.87 26.94 -18.63
N LEU A 53 7.18 26.79 -18.36
CA LEU A 53 7.72 26.25 -17.10
C LEU A 53 7.12 26.93 -15.84
N PHE A 54 6.96 28.26 -15.87
CA PHE A 54 6.38 29.02 -14.77
C PHE A 54 4.89 28.71 -14.53
N GLN A 55 4.10 28.63 -15.61
CA GLN A 55 2.68 28.30 -15.50
C GLN A 55 2.48 26.84 -15.08
N ARG A 56 3.40 25.94 -15.46
CA ARG A 56 3.41 24.53 -15.02
C ARG A 56 3.59 24.40 -13.51
N PHE A 57 4.50 25.16 -12.90
CA PHE A 57 4.65 25.19 -11.44
C PHE A 57 3.40 25.69 -10.72
N ARG A 58 2.75 26.73 -11.25
CA ARG A 58 1.50 27.25 -10.71
C ARG A 58 0.36 26.23 -10.78
N ALA A 59 0.23 25.55 -11.91
CA ALA A 59 -0.75 24.49 -12.12
C ALA A 59 -0.51 23.29 -11.18
N VAL A 60 0.75 22.89 -10.99
CA VAL A 60 1.12 21.81 -10.06
C VAL A 60 0.77 22.19 -8.62
N SER A 61 1.06 23.43 -8.21
CA SER A 61 0.72 23.91 -6.86
C SER A 61 -0.79 23.91 -6.63
N GLN A 62 -1.58 24.32 -7.63
CA GLN A 62 -3.05 24.30 -7.59
C GLN A 62 -3.63 22.87 -7.59
N LEU A 63 -2.91 21.88 -8.12
CA LEU A 63 -3.30 20.46 -8.06
C LEU A 63 -2.98 19.85 -6.69
N ILE A 64 -1.80 20.15 -6.15
CA ILE A 64 -1.32 19.57 -4.89
C ILE A 64 -2.22 19.96 -3.72
N PHE A 65 -2.63 21.23 -3.63
CA PHE A 65 -3.47 21.73 -2.52
C PHE A 65 -4.76 20.93 -2.29
N PRO A 66 -5.62 20.71 -3.30
CA PRO A 66 -6.84 19.92 -3.12
C PRO A 66 -6.56 18.44 -2.87
N VAL A 67 -5.53 17.85 -3.49
CA VAL A 67 -5.16 16.45 -3.23
C VAL A 67 -4.72 16.26 -1.77
N LEU A 68 -3.87 17.14 -1.25
CA LEU A 68 -3.38 17.07 0.13
C LEU A 68 -4.52 17.27 1.14
N SER A 69 -5.38 18.27 0.93
CA SER A 69 -6.54 18.51 1.81
C SER A 69 -7.46 17.29 1.88
N ARG A 70 -7.76 16.68 0.73
CA ARG A 70 -8.59 15.45 0.67
C ARG A 70 -7.91 14.24 1.29
N ALA A 71 -6.60 14.10 1.14
CA ALA A 71 -5.83 13.04 1.78
C ALA A 71 -5.82 13.19 3.31
N LEU A 72 -5.60 14.40 3.82
CA LEU A 72 -5.60 14.68 5.26
C LEU A 72 -6.96 14.38 5.90
N LEU A 73 -8.06 14.79 5.27
CA LEU A 73 -9.41 14.48 5.75
C LEU A 73 -9.66 12.97 5.80
N GLN A 74 -9.31 12.23 4.73
CA GLN A 74 -9.44 10.77 4.70
C GLN A 74 -8.61 10.08 5.79
N VAL A 75 -7.38 10.52 6.01
CA VAL A 75 -6.51 9.94 7.05
C VAL A 75 -7.10 10.20 8.44
N LYS A 76 -7.62 11.41 8.69
CA LYS A 76 -8.28 11.76 9.94
C LYS A 76 -9.51 10.88 10.20
N ASP A 77 -10.39 10.75 9.21
CA ASP A 77 -11.62 9.96 9.35
C ASP A 77 -11.30 8.47 9.60
N ARG A 78 -10.24 7.95 8.95
CA ARG A 78 -9.75 6.59 9.18
C ARG A 78 -9.11 6.42 10.56
N ALA A 79 -8.37 7.42 11.04
CA ALA A 79 -7.80 7.38 12.39
C ALA A 79 -8.91 7.34 13.45
N ILE A 80 -9.94 8.19 13.31
CA ILE A 80 -11.11 8.19 14.20
C ILE A 80 -11.80 6.82 14.17
N ALA A 81 -12.03 6.25 12.97
CA ALA A 81 -12.62 4.92 12.85
C ALA A 81 -11.77 3.81 13.51
N LEU A 82 -10.44 3.93 13.47
CA LEU A 82 -9.52 3.01 14.15
C LEU A 82 -9.59 3.16 15.67
N GLU A 83 -9.64 4.40 16.17
CA GLU A 83 -9.81 4.67 17.60
C GLU A 83 -11.14 4.13 18.14
N LEU A 84 -12.24 4.35 17.40
CA LEU A 84 -13.56 3.79 17.72
C LEU A 84 -13.57 2.25 17.73
N ARG A 85 -12.75 1.62 16.90
CA ARG A 85 -12.54 0.15 16.89
C ARG A 85 -11.54 -0.33 17.95
N GLY A 86 -11.01 0.56 18.78
CA GLY A 86 -10.07 0.20 19.85
C GLY A 86 -8.69 -0.22 19.34
N PHE A 87 -8.19 0.37 18.24
CA PHE A 87 -6.91 0.02 17.59
C PHE A 87 -5.66 0.20 18.48
N ARG A 88 -5.77 0.79 19.68
CA ARG A 88 -4.70 0.89 20.70
C ARG A 88 -5.02 0.29 22.08
N LEU A 89 -6.19 -0.32 22.27
CA LEU A 89 -6.65 -0.69 23.62
C LEU A 89 -6.01 -1.98 24.20
N TYR A 90 -5.44 -2.86 23.37
CA TYR A 90 -4.95 -4.17 23.81
C TYR A 90 -3.53 -4.48 23.30
N LYS A 91 -2.62 -4.83 24.24
CA LYS A 91 -1.20 -5.18 24.01
C LYS A 91 -1.01 -6.56 23.37
N ASN A 92 -1.91 -7.50 23.65
CA ASN A 92 -1.96 -8.83 23.04
C ASN A 92 -3.11 -8.86 22.02
N ARG A 93 -2.80 -8.79 20.73
CA ARG A 93 -3.81 -8.84 19.65
C ARG A 93 -4.05 -10.28 19.21
N THR A 94 -5.32 -10.66 19.12
CA THR A 94 -5.76 -11.89 18.45
C THR A 94 -5.94 -11.61 16.96
N PHE A 95 -5.29 -12.40 16.11
CA PHE A 95 -5.37 -12.26 14.66
C PHE A 95 -6.59 -13.01 14.14
N ILE A 96 -7.52 -12.30 13.48
CA ILE A 96 -8.72 -12.91 12.88
C ILE A 96 -8.34 -13.78 11.66
N TYR A 97 -7.23 -13.44 10.99
CA TYR A 97 -6.68 -14.22 9.89
C TYR A 97 -5.39 -14.90 10.34
N GLU A 98 -5.48 -16.12 10.85
CA GLU A 98 -4.33 -17.01 10.96
C GLU A 98 -4.11 -17.66 9.60
N HIS A 99 -2.98 -17.36 8.96
CA HIS A 99 -2.58 -18.04 7.73
C HIS A 99 -2.04 -19.43 8.10
N LYS A 100 -2.95 -20.39 8.24
CA LYS A 100 -2.58 -21.81 8.25
C LYS A 100 -2.01 -22.12 6.87
N LEU A 101 -0.72 -22.45 6.83
CA LEU A 101 -0.04 -22.89 5.60
C LEU A 101 -0.87 -24.02 5.00
N ALA A 102 -1.30 -23.88 3.76
CA ALA A 102 -1.98 -24.95 3.07
C ALA A 102 -0.97 -26.08 2.82
N VAL A 103 -1.42 -27.33 2.79
CA VAL A 103 -0.56 -28.48 2.47
C VAL A 103 0.14 -28.28 1.11
N TRP A 104 -0.52 -27.55 0.19
CA TRP A 104 0.04 -27.12 -1.08
C TRP A 104 1.24 -26.18 -0.97
N ASP A 105 1.25 -25.25 -0.02
CA ASP A 105 2.40 -24.36 0.20
C ASP A 105 3.63 -25.18 0.64
N TRP A 106 3.40 -26.24 1.42
CA TRP A 106 4.47 -27.13 1.86
C TRP A 106 5.04 -27.98 0.72
N LEU A 107 4.18 -28.48 -0.18
CA LEU A 107 4.59 -29.19 -1.39
C LEU A 107 5.39 -28.29 -2.35
N ILE A 108 4.94 -27.05 -2.56
CA ILE A 108 5.64 -26.09 -3.42
C ILE A 108 7.01 -25.71 -2.83
N GLN A 109 7.07 -25.52 -1.50
CA GLN A 109 8.33 -25.22 -0.81
C GLN A 109 9.35 -26.36 -0.96
N LEU A 110 8.90 -27.62 -0.79
CA LEU A 110 9.73 -28.81 -0.96
C LEU A 110 10.23 -28.95 -2.41
N PHE A 111 9.34 -28.75 -3.39
CA PHE A 111 9.68 -28.81 -4.80
C PHE A 111 10.73 -27.76 -5.20
N CYS A 112 10.57 -26.52 -4.70
CA CYS A 112 11.52 -25.45 -4.96
C CYS A 112 12.90 -25.74 -4.35
N LEU A 113 12.95 -26.33 -3.15
CA LEU A 113 14.19 -26.75 -2.50
C LEU A 113 14.91 -27.86 -3.29
N LEU A 114 14.17 -28.85 -3.78
CA LEU A 114 14.70 -29.94 -4.59
C LEU A 114 15.29 -29.44 -5.92
N LEU A 115 14.61 -28.51 -6.60
CA LEU A 115 15.13 -27.87 -7.81
C LEU A 115 16.44 -27.12 -7.55
N LEU A 116 16.52 -26.38 -6.44
CA LEU A 116 17.71 -25.62 -6.08
C LEU A 116 18.91 -26.55 -5.83
N VAL A 117 18.70 -27.65 -5.09
CA VAL A 117 19.73 -28.66 -4.83
C VAL A 117 20.16 -29.35 -6.14
N PHE A 118 19.23 -29.65 -7.03
CA PHE A 118 19.53 -30.25 -8.33
C PHE A 118 20.37 -29.32 -9.20
N ILE A 119 20.03 -28.03 -9.25
CA ILE A 119 20.80 -27.01 -9.99
C ILE A 119 22.21 -26.87 -9.42
N VAL A 120 22.36 -26.78 -8.10
CA VAL A 120 23.68 -26.64 -7.47
C VAL A 120 24.53 -27.88 -7.70
N LYS A 121 23.98 -29.09 -7.56
CA LYS A 121 24.71 -30.32 -7.90
C LYS A 121 25.08 -30.40 -9.38
N GLY A 122 24.20 -29.94 -10.28
CA GLY A 122 24.45 -29.91 -11.73
C GLY A 122 25.45 -28.83 -12.18
N GLN A 123 25.75 -27.82 -11.36
CA GLN A 123 26.83 -26.86 -11.61
C GLN A 123 28.19 -27.30 -11.04
N ILE A 124 28.22 -28.25 -10.10
CA ILE A 124 29.43 -28.71 -9.42
C ILE A 124 30.02 -29.98 -10.09
N LEU A 125 29.21 -30.71 -10.88
CA LEU A 125 29.64 -31.86 -11.69
C LEU A 125 30.06 -31.42 -13.09
#